data_AF-A0A970PM01-F1
#
_entry.id   AF-A0A970PM01-F1
#
_cell.length_a   1.000
_cell.length_b   1.000
_cell.length_c   1.000
_cell.angle_alpha   90.00
_cell.angle_beta   90.00
_cell.angle_gamma   90.00
#
_symmetry.space_group_name_H-M   'P 1'
#
loop_
_entity.id
_entity.type
_entity.pdbx_description
1 polymer ?
#
loop_
_entity_poly.entity_id
_entity_poly.type
_entity_poly.pdbx_seq_one_letter_code
_entity_poly.pdbx_strand_id
1 'polypeptide(L)'
;MTSRFHSVRLIEDKCRGCTNCLKHCPTEAIRVYDKRAHIIDERCIDCGECIRICDYHAKVAQTDTLEDIKRFPHPVALPAPTLYGQFRHLTDISVIYEALLSLGFKEVADVARGADVVTLAIRRALRDPQRPRPLISSACPTITRIIQVRYPALIPNIINLRQPMEVAAQIARRDYASKHGVAPEDIGIFFITPCAAKMTSIRSPIGHAKSAVDGAISILEIYGHIAPLVGKIKPAGKVPEFSPFGMGWAGSGGELDAAAPRNSIAVDGIDNVIRVLEEMDNNTITGFDYFEGSACLGGCVGGPLNFENNYLARNTIQTIQDAMPKTQPEQLVRSAELARDSLYFDQEIPPNDSMKLHESIAGAIERMEEMNRIIEELPGYDCGSCGSPTCRSFAEDIVRGNSSEHDCIYILKDTLKVMAQKMVDISKTKRE
;
A
#
# COMPACT_ATOMS: atom_id res chain seq x y z
N MET A 1 -18.53 -9.08 11.87
CA MET A 1 -17.47 -8.74 10.91
C MET A 1 -16.14 -9.13 11.53
N THR A 2 -15.40 -10.06 10.93
CA THR A 2 -14.05 -10.40 11.38
C THR A 2 -13.14 -9.20 11.14
N SER A 3 -12.63 -8.60 12.23
CA SER A 3 -11.65 -7.52 12.21
C SER A 3 -10.49 -7.93 11.28
N ARG A 4 -10.31 -7.15 10.21
CA ARG A 4 -9.22 -7.32 9.25
C ARG A 4 -7.90 -6.98 9.95
N PHE A 5 -6.84 -7.74 9.68
CA PHE A 5 -5.52 -7.33 10.16
C PHE A 5 -5.11 -6.02 9.47
N HIS A 6 -4.50 -5.10 10.21
CA HIS A 6 -3.90 -3.86 9.69
C HIS A 6 -2.47 -3.76 10.18
N SER A 7 -1.54 -3.45 9.27
CA SER A 7 -0.14 -3.27 9.64
C SER A 7 0.11 -1.85 10.15
N VAL A 8 -0.67 -0.85 9.72
CA VAL A 8 -0.50 0.51 10.22
C VAL A 8 -1.14 0.65 11.61
N ARG A 9 -0.34 1.00 12.61
CA ARG A 9 -0.75 1.11 14.02
C ARG A 9 -0.40 2.48 14.61
N LEU A 10 -1.07 2.83 15.70
CA LEU A 10 -0.76 4.01 16.52
C LEU A 10 -0.01 3.58 17.79
N ILE A 11 1.08 4.27 18.10
CA ILE A 11 1.69 4.30 19.43
C ILE A 11 1.06 5.46 20.19
N GLU A 12 0.09 5.15 21.05
CA GLU A 12 -0.76 6.16 21.71
C GLU A 12 0.03 7.22 22.47
N ASP A 13 1.07 6.80 23.20
CA ASP A 13 1.88 7.69 24.05
C ASP A 13 2.69 8.74 23.25
N LYS A 14 2.93 8.47 21.96
CA LYS A 14 3.61 9.41 21.07
C LYS A 14 2.65 10.36 20.38
N CYS A 15 1.35 10.05 20.34
CA CYS A 15 0.37 10.86 19.63
C CYS A 15 0.09 12.17 20.36
N ARG A 16 0.14 13.29 19.62
CA ARG A 16 -0.21 14.62 20.14
C ARG A 16 -1.53 15.18 19.61
N GLY A 17 -2.27 14.39 18.81
CA GLY A 17 -3.54 14.84 18.24
C GLY A 17 -3.40 16.03 17.30
N CYS A 18 -2.26 16.21 16.63
CA CYS A 18 -1.96 17.39 15.80
C CYS A 18 -2.74 17.48 14.49
N THR A 19 -3.63 16.53 14.18
CA THR A 19 -4.46 16.49 12.95
C THR A 19 -3.71 16.40 11.61
N ASN A 20 -2.38 16.25 11.60
CA ASN A 20 -1.65 16.19 10.33
C ASN A 20 -2.02 14.92 9.53
N CYS A 21 -1.99 13.77 10.19
CA CYS A 21 -2.30 12.48 9.56
C CYS A 21 -3.72 12.34 9.01
N LEU A 22 -4.74 13.00 9.61
CA LEU A 22 -6.10 12.93 9.08
C LEU A 22 -6.24 13.66 7.76
N LYS A 23 -5.54 14.79 7.57
CA LYS A 23 -5.61 15.61 6.34
C LYS A 23 -5.03 14.92 5.12
N HIS A 24 -4.08 14.00 5.35
CA HIS A 24 -3.38 13.26 4.29
C HIS A 24 -3.89 11.83 4.13
N CYS A 25 -4.97 11.44 4.81
CA CYS A 25 -5.51 10.09 4.68
C CYS A 25 -6.37 9.95 3.40
N PRO A 26 -5.95 9.16 2.40
CA PRO A 26 -6.61 9.09 1.08
C PRO A 26 -8.05 8.54 1.09
N THR A 27 -8.41 7.86 2.17
CA THR A 27 -9.72 7.24 2.39
C THR A 27 -10.45 7.84 3.58
N GLU A 28 -9.97 8.98 4.10
CA GLU A 28 -10.54 9.63 5.28
C GLU A 28 -10.70 8.65 6.46
N ALA A 29 -9.77 7.70 6.60
CA ALA A 29 -9.84 6.64 7.59
C ALA A 29 -9.36 7.10 8.98
N ILE A 30 -8.88 8.33 9.14
CA ILE A 30 -8.36 8.82 10.41
C ILE A 30 -9.28 9.89 10.97
N ARG A 31 -9.60 9.75 12.25
CA ARG A 31 -10.25 10.78 13.08
C ARG A 31 -9.37 11.12 14.26
N VAL A 32 -9.53 12.31 14.83
CA VAL A 32 -8.84 12.71 16.06
C VAL A 32 -9.86 13.11 17.12
N TYR A 33 -9.99 12.28 18.14
CA TYR A 33 -10.82 12.54 19.32
C TYR A 33 -9.93 12.42 20.56
N ASP A 34 -10.26 13.14 21.64
CA ASP A 34 -9.50 13.10 22.90
C ASP A 34 -7.98 13.22 22.75
N LYS A 35 -7.53 14.08 21.81
CA LYS A 35 -6.12 14.35 21.49
C LYS A 35 -5.37 13.15 20.89
N ARG A 36 -6.05 12.12 20.40
CA ARG A 36 -5.45 10.92 19.81
C ARG A 36 -6.06 10.58 18.45
N ALA A 37 -5.25 9.99 17.58
CA ALA A 37 -5.66 9.66 16.20
C ALA A 37 -6.20 8.23 16.07
N HIS A 38 -7.49 8.09 15.89
CA HIS A 38 -8.18 6.81 15.69
C HIS A 38 -8.18 6.44 14.20
N ILE A 39 -7.96 5.15 13.91
CA ILE A 39 -8.03 4.61 12.54
C ILE A 39 -9.34 3.83 12.43
N ILE A 40 -10.16 4.15 11.45
CA ILE A 40 -11.32 3.38 11.03
C ILE A 40 -10.80 2.23 10.17
N ASP A 41 -10.71 1.04 10.77
CA ASP A 41 -10.09 -0.14 10.16
C ASP A 41 -10.68 -0.44 8.77
N GLU A 42 -12.01 -0.38 8.63
CA GLU A 42 -12.70 -0.72 7.38
C GLU A 42 -12.34 0.20 6.22
N ARG A 43 -11.90 1.44 6.48
CA ARG A 43 -11.45 2.41 5.46
C ARG A 43 -9.94 2.39 5.23
N CYS A 44 -9.17 1.87 6.17
CA CYS A 44 -7.72 1.91 6.09
C CYS A 44 -7.20 0.97 5.00
N ILE A 45 -6.41 1.53 4.08
CA ILE A 45 -5.78 0.76 2.99
C ILE A 45 -4.31 0.42 3.27
N ASP A 46 -3.81 0.75 4.47
CA ASP A 46 -2.42 0.56 4.92
C ASP A 46 -1.36 1.22 4.00
N CYS A 47 -1.70 2.34 3.33
CA CYS A 47 -0.79 3.04 2.43
C CYS A 47 0.47 3.60 3.12
N GLY A 48 0.42 3.79 4.44
CA GLY A 48 1.51 4.33 5.24
C GLY A 48 1.73 5.84 5.11
N GLU A 49 0.82 6.58 4.48
CA GLU A 49 0.96 8.05 4.37
C GLU A 49 1.00 8.71 5.75
N CYS A 50 0.15 8.24 6.67
CA CYS A 50 0.17 8.69 8.05
C CYS A 50 1.47 8.38 8.81
N ILE A 51 2.24 7.37 8.38
CA ILE A 51 3.57 7.07 8.95
C ILE A 51 4.58 8.14 8.48
N ARG A 52 4.56 8.46 7.17
CA ARG A 52 5.47 9.45 6.57
C ARG A 52 5.31 10.85 7.15
N ILE A 53 4.08 11.29 7.36
CA ILE A 53 3.76 12.68 7.72
C ILE A 53 3.73 12.93 9.24
N CYS A 54 3.94 11.91 10.07
CA CYS A 54 3.85 12.05 11.53
C CYS A 54 5.19 12.49 12.13
N ASP A 55 5.31 13.77 12.46
CA ASP A 55 6.51 14.35 13.12
C ASP A 55 6.83 13.74 14.49
N TYR A 56 5.82 13.14 15.14
CA TYR A 56 5.96 12.50 16.44
C TYR A 56 6.31 11.01 16.36
N HIS A 57 6.40 10.46 15.15
CA HIS A 57 6.61 9.02 14.90
C HIS A 57 5.63 8.14 15.69
N ALA A 58 4.37 8.61 15.80
CA ALA A 58 3.29 7.94 16.51
C ALA A 58 2.57 6.91 15.63
N LYS A 59 2.69 6.99 14.31
CA LYS A 59 2.18 5.99 13.38
C LYS A 59 3.33 5.10 12.93
N VAL A 60 3.16 3.78 13.03
CA VAL A 60 4.19 2.79 12.70
C VAL A 60 3.61 1.65 11.87
N ALA A 61 4.46 0.96 11.12
CA ALA A 61 4.10 -0.30 10.50
C ALA A 61 4.51 -1.44 11.42
N GLN A 62 3.56 -2.29 11.77
CA GLN A 62 3.79 -3.57 12.41
C GLN A 62 4.25 -4.57 11.35
N THR A 63 5.53 -4.92 11.38
CA THR A 63 6.16 -5.96 10.56
C THR A 63 6.72 -7.07 11.47
N ASP A 64 7.09 -8.20 10.87
CA ASP A 64 7.95 -9.17 11.55
C ASP A 64 9.36 -8.58 11.72
N THR A 65 10.10 -9.12 12.68
CA THR A 65 11.50 -8.77 12.99
C THR A 65 12.45 -9.86 12.50
N LEU A 66 13.76 -9.60 12.53
CA LEU A 66 14.76 -10.65 12.26
C LEU A 66 14.67 -11.85 13.22
N GLU A 67 14.18 -11.69 14.45
CA GLU A 67 14.02 -12.81 15.38
C GLU A 67 12.91 -13.76 14.95
N ASP A 68 11.87 -13.25 14.27
CA ASP A 68 10.73 -14.04 13.80
C ASP A 68 11.09 -15.06 12.72
N ILE A 69 12.26 -14.94 12.08
CA ILE A 69 12.73 -15.90 11.07
C ILE A 69 13.03 -17.27 11.69
N LYS A 70 13.36 -17.30 12.99
CA LYS A 70 13.69 -18.51 13.75
C LYS A 70 12.48 -19.42 13.99
N ARG A 71 11.27 -18.95 13.69
CA ARG A 71 10.04 -19.77 13.69
C ARG A 71 10.09 -20.90 12.67
N PHE A 72 10.96 -20.81 11.67
CA PHE A 72 11.15 -21.81 10.64
C PHE A 72 12.59 -22.33 10.66
N PRO A 73 12.82 -23.64 10.46
CA PRO A 73 14.17 -24.19 10.35
C PRO A 73 14.89 -23.74 9.06
N HIS A 74 14.13 -23.42 8.00
CA HIS A 74 14.66 -22.98 6.71
C HIS A 74 14.13 -21.59 6.30
N PRO A 75 14.57 -20.50 6.95
CA PRO A 75 14.16 -19.15 6.56
C PRO A 75 14.83 -18.73 5.24
N VAL A 76 14.04 -18.28 4.27
CA VAL A 76 14.47 -17.76 2.97
C VAL A 76 14.12 -16.27 2.90
N ALA A 77 15.11 -15.44 2.59
CA ALA A 77 14.90 -14.02 2.36
C ALA A 77 14.33 -13.80 0.95
N LEU A 78 13.29 -13.00 0.88
CA LEU A 78 12.65 -12.61 -0.38
C LEU A 78 12.79 -11.09 -0.56
N PRO A 79 13.95 -10.57 -1.04
CA PRO A 79 14.15 -9.13 -1.18
C PRO A 79 13.26 -8.52 -2.28
N ALA A 80 12.62 -7.40 -1.96
CA ALA A 80 12.07 -6.52 -2.98
C ALA A 80 13.21 -5.95 -3.83
N PRO A 81 13.00 -5.73 -5.15
CA PRO A 81 14.01 -5.08 -5.99
C PRO A 81 14.43 -3.70 -5.44
N THR A 82 13.52 -3.01 -4.77
CA THR A 82 13.75 -1.74 -4.07
C THR A 82 14.87 -1.77 -3.02
N LEU A 83 15.15 -2.93 -2.40
CA LEU A 83 16.19 -3.07 -1.37
C LEU A 83 17.56 -2.66 -1.92
N TYR A 84 17.88 -3.02 -3.17
CA TYR A 84 19.17 -2.72 -3.77
C TYR A 84 19.38 -1.21 -3.98
N GLY A 85 18.30 -0.47 -4.22
CA GLY A 85 18.32 0.98 -4.34
C GLY A 85 18.65 1.71 -3.03
N GLN A 86 18.61 1.03 -1.88
CA GLN A 86 18.87 1.67 -0.60
C GLN A 86 20.36 1.87 -0.29
N PHE A 87 21.24 1.23 -1.06
CA PHE A 87 22.68 1.25 -0.83
C PHE A 87 23.39 2.03 -1.95
N ARG A 88 23.90 3.21 -1.61
CA ARG A 88 24.66 4.04 -2.57
C ARG A 88 25.90 3.29 -3.04
N HIS A 89 26.23 3.46 -4.32
CA HIS A 89 27.41 2.86 -4.97
C HIS A 89 27.44 1.32 -4.91
N LEU A 90 26.29 0.67 -4.77
CA LEU A 90 26.17 -0.78 -4.89
C LEU A 90 26.41 -1.19 -6.35
N THR A 91 27.57 -1.79 -6.62
CA THR A 91 27.95 -2.26 -7.97
C THR A 91 27.63 -3.74 -8.21
N ASP A 92 27.53 -4.53 -7.14
CA ASP A 92 27.20 -5.95 -7.20
C ASP A 92 26.19 -6.29 -6.09
N ILE A 93 24.99 -6.71 -6.49
CA ILE A 93 23.90 -7.02 -5.56
C ILE A 93 24.16 -8.28 -4.74
N SER A 94 25.11 -9.14 -5.14
CA SER A 94 25.50 -10.33 -4.37
C SER A 94 26.05 -9.98 -2.99
N VAL A 95 26.58 -8.77 -2.81
CA VAL A 95 26.96 -8.24 -1.49
C VAL A 95 25.76 -8.23 -0.53
N ILE A 96 24.58 -7.89 -1.03
CA ILE A 96 23.34 -7.89 -0.24
C ILE A 96 22.87 -9.33 0.03
N TYR A 97 23.09 -10.26 -0.90
CA TYR A 97 22.80 -11.68 -0.66
C TYR A 97 23.63 -12.23 0.49
N GLU A 98 24.95 -12.04 0.45
CA GLU A 98 25.85 -12.50 1.50
C GLU A 98 25.53 -11.84 2.85
N ALA A 99 25.15 -10.55 2.84
CA ALA A 99 24.70 -9.86 4.04
C ALA A 99 23.45 -10.52 4.63
N LEU A 100 22.43 -10.80 3.80
CA LEU A 100 21.21 -11.48 4.26
C LEU A 100 21.49 -12.88 4.80
N LEU A 101 22.35 -13.66 4.13
CA LEU A 101 22.77 -14.97 4.63
C LEU A 101 23.46 -14.87 6.00
N SER A 102 24.29 -13.84 6.20
CA SER A 102 24.95 -13.59 7.48
C SER A 102 23.99 -13.21 8.62
N LEU A 103 22.78 -12.73 8.30
CA LEU A 103 21.73 -12.41 9.27
C LEU A 103 20.89 -13.64 9.68
N GLY A 104 21.17 -14.82 9.12
CA GLY A 104 20.55 -16.09 9.52
C GLY A 104 19.63 -16.71 8.48
N PHE A 105 19.40 -16.06 7.34
CA PHE A 105 18.70 -16.66 6.21
C PHE A 105 19.51 -17.79 5.58
N LYS A 106 18.83 -18.82 5.07
CA LYS A 106 19.45 -19.99 4.42
C LYS A 106 19.58 -19.83 2.91
N GLU A 107 18.71 -19.04 2.30
CA GLU A 107 18.76 -18.71 0.89
C GLU A 107 18.15 -17.33 0.65
N VAL A 108 18.48 -16.72 -0.48
CA VAL A 108 17.93 -15.45 -0.95
C VAL A 108 17.30 -15.70 -2.32
N ALA A 109 16.03 -15.31 -2.48
CA ALA A 109 15.28 -15.46 -3.72
C ALA A 109 14.59 -14.14 -4.10
N ASP A 110 14.90 -13.59 -5.26
CA ASP A 110 14.46 -12.25 -5.62
C ASP A 110 12.99 -12.15 -6.03
N VAL A 111 12.31 -11.11 -5.54
CA VAL A 111 10.99 -10.73 -6.04
C VAL A 111 11.05 -10.30 -7.51
N ALA A 112 12.20 -9.79 -7.98
CA ALA A 112 12.41 -9.44 -9.39
C ALA A 112 12.20 -10.64 -10.33
N ARG A 113 12.51 -11.87 -9.89
CA ARG A 113 12.21 -13.08 -10.67
C ARG A 113 10.70 -13.31 -10.78
N GLY A 114 9.94 -13.08 -9.70
CA GLY A 114 8.47 -13.11 -9.75
C GLY A 114 7.89 -12.02 -10.65
N ALA A 115 8.52 -10.84 -10.69
CA ALA A 115 8.11 -9.75 -11.57
C ALA A 115 8.24 -10.13 -13.05
N ASP A 116 9.34 -10.80 -13.45
CA ASP A 116 9.48 -11.31 -14.82
C ASP A 116 8.35 -12.27 -15.21
N VAL A 117 7.97 -13.20 -14.32
CA VAL A 117 6.86 -14.13 -14.58
C VAL A 117 5.54 -13.36 -14.74
N VAL A 118 5.25 -12.42 -13.83
CA VAL A 118 4.03 -11.61 -13.86
C VAL A 118 4.00 -10.73 -15.12
N THR A 119 5.13 -10.17 -15.57
CA THR A 119 5.23 -9.42 -16.83
C THR A 119 4.75 -10.25 -18.03
N LEU A 120 5.18 -11.50 -18.16
CA LEU A 120 4.72 -12.36 -19.26
C LEU A 120 3.24 -12.70 -19.15
N ALA A 121 2.74 -12.83 -17.92
CA ALA A 121 1.33 -13.05 -17.64
C ALA A 121 0.46 -11.83 -18.02
N ILE A 122 0.94 -10.62 -17.73
CA ILE A 122 0.32 -9.36 -18.15
C ILE A 122 0.27 -9.29 -19.67
N ARG A 123 1.38 -9.56 -20.35
CA ARG A 123 1.45 -9.62 -21.83
C ARG A 123 0.42 -10.58 -22.41
N ARG A 124 0.15 -11.72 -21.75
CA ARG A 124 -0.90 -12.67 -22.15
C ARG A 124 -2.30 -12.09 -21.90
N ALA A 125 -2.57 -11.51 -20.73
CA ALA A 125 -3.86 -10.92 -20.41
C ALA A 125 -4.20 -9.73 -21.32
N LEU A 126 -3.21 -8.93 -21.72
CA LEU A 126 -3.37 -7.82 -22.65
C LEU A 126 -3.84 -8.26 -24.04
N ARG A 127 -3.60 -9.51 -24.44
CA ARG A 127 -4.04 -10.04 -25.75
C ARG A 127 -5.50 -10.52 -25.75
N ASP A 128 -6.12 -10.62 -24.58
CA ASP A 128 -7.50 -11.07 -24.44
C ASP A 128 -8.47 -9.89 -24.72
N PRO A 129 -9.26 -9.95 -25.80
CA PRO A 129 -10.21 -8.88 -26.15
C PRO A 129 -11.48 -8.91 -25.30
N GLN A 130 -11.74 -9.98 -24.54
CA GLN A 130 -12.95 -10.09 -23.70
C GLN A 130 -12.79 -9.38 -22.35
N ARG A 131 -11.58 -8.92 -22.02
CA ARG A 131 -11.33 -8.24 -20.75
C ARG A 131 -11.70 -6.75 -20.83
N PRO A 132 -12.31 -6.20 -19.76
CA PRO A 132 -12.62 -4.78 -19.69
C PRO A 132 -11.34 -3.94 -19.79
N ARG A 133 -11.46 -2.75 -20.39
CA ARG A 133 -10.35 -1.81 -20.57
C ARG A 133 -10.62 -0.49 -19.86
N PRO A 134 -9.57 0.14 -19.29
CA PRO A 134 -8.19 -0.35 -19.18
C PRO A 134 -8.06 -1.53 -18.21
N LEU A 135 -7.06 -2.40 -18.40
CA LEU A 135 -6.66 -3.35 -17.36
C LEU A 135 -5.87 -2.62 -16.27
N ILE A 136 -6.19 -2.86 -15.01
CA ILE A 136 -5.56 -2.23 -13.85
C ILE A 136 -4.58 -3.21 -13.22
N SER A 137 -3.32 -2.79 -13.01
CA SER A 137 -2.33 -3.60 -12.28
C SER A 137 -2.80 -3.96 -10.87
N SER A 138 -2.58 -5.22 -10.48
CA SER A 138 -2.85 -5.74 -9.15
C SER A 138 -1.62 -5.70 -8.21
N ALA A 139 -0.47 -5.21 -8.70
CA ALA A 139 0.81 -5.34 -8.02
C ALA A 139 0.89 -4.52 -6.71
N CYS A 140 0.29 -3.32 -6.71
CA CYS A 140 0.21 -2.45 -5.55
C CYS A 140 -1.05 -2.79 -4.70
N PRO A 141 -0.89 -3.37 -3.51
CA PRO A 141 -2.04 -3.74 -2.67
C PRO A 141 -2.84 -2.53 -2.21
N THR A 142 -2.22 -1.36 -2.09
CA THR A 142 -2.91 -0.12 -1.75
C THR A 142 -3.87 0.31 -2.84
N ILE A 143 -3.52 0.13 -4.12
CA ILE A 143 -4.38 0.51 -5.25
C ILE A 143 -5.55 -0.46 -5.39
N THR A 144 -5.31 -1.76 -5.25
CA THR A 144 -6.43 -2.72 -5.24
C THR A 144 -7.41 -2.45 -4.10
N ARG A 145 -6.93 -2.09 -2.90
CA ARG A 145 -7.80 -1.76 -1.75
C ARG A 145 -8.55 -0.45 -1.92
N ILE A 146 -7.92 0.60 -2.44
CA ILE A 146 -8.64 1.87 -2.64
C ILE A 146 -9.76 1.71 -3.67
N ILE A 147 -9.55 0.86 -4.69
CA ILE A 147 -10.61 0.47 -5.61
C ILE A 147 -11.76 -0.23 -4.88
N GLN A 148 -11.48 -1.17 -3.96
CA GLN A 148 -12.53 -1.80 -3.14
C GLN A 148 -13.33 -0.79 -2.30
N VAL A 149 -12.65 0.22 -1.74
CA VAL A 149 -13.24 1.21 -0.81
C VAL A 149 -13.99 2.32 -1.53
N ARG A 150 -13.45 2.85 -2.63
CA ARG A 150 -13.93 4.09 -3.27
C ARG A 150 -14.45 3.91 -4.70
N TYR A 151 -13.96 2.90 -5.44
CA TYR A 151 -14.26 2.74 -6.86
C TYR A 151 -14.67 1.30 -7.22
N PRO A 152 -15.68 0.71 -6.54
CA PRO A 152 -16.01 -0.70 -6.69
C PRO A 152 -16.41 -1.09 -8.12
N ALA A 153 -16.88 -0.14 -8.94
CA ALA A 153 -17.19 -0.39 -10.35
C ALA A 153 -15.94 -0.71 -11.21
N LEU A 154 -14.74 -0.33 -10.75
CA LEU A 154 -13.46 -0.64 -11.39
C LEU A 154 -12.88 -2.00 -10.97
N ILE A 155 -13.50 -2.74 -10.04
CA ILE A 155 -13.01 -4.07 -9.62
C ILE A 155 -12.85 -5.03 -10.81
N PRO A 156 -13.79 -5.14 -11.77
CA PRO A 156 -13.62 -6.01 -12.94
C PRO A 156 -12.42 -5.66 -13.83
N ASN A 157 -11.94 -4.42 -13.76
CA ASN A 157 -10.76 -3.96 -14.50
C ASN A 157 -9.45 -4.42 -13.85
N ILE A 158 -9.44 -4.81 -12.57
CA ILE A 158 -8.24 -5.31 -11.90
C ILE A 158 -7.79 -6.62 -12.57
N ILE A 159 -6.53 -6.65 -12.98
CA ILE A 159 -5.95 -7.83 -13.59
C ILE A 159 -5.92 -8.97 -12.58
N ASN A 160 -6.51 -10.10 -12.96
CA ASN A 160 -6.51 -11.33 -12.19
C ASN A 160 -5.11 -11.98 -12.22
N LEU A 161 -4.15 -11.42 -11.49
CA LEU A 161 -2.80 -11.96 -11.33
C LEU A 161 -2.32 -11.71 -9.90
N ARG A 162 -1.68 -12.71 -9.30
CA ARG A 162 -1.03 -12.54 -8.00
C ARG A 162 0.14 -11.58 -8.08
N GLN A 163 0.43 -10.93 -6.97
CA GLN A 163 1.52 -9.97 -6.86
C GLN A 163 2.88 -10.67 -7.05
N PRO A 164 3.91 -9.97 -7.57
CA PRO A 164 5.24 -10.55 -7.79
C PRO A 164 5.84 -11.26 -6.56
N MET A 165 5.61 -10.74 -5.34
CA MET A 165 6.08 -11.38 -4.10
C MET A 165 5.46 -12.76 -3.87
N GLU A 166 4.20 -12.95 -4.25
CA GLU A 166 3.49 -14.23 -4.07
C GLU A 166 4.04 -15.26 -5.06
N VAL A 167 4.21 -14.84 -6.32
CA VAL A 167 4.77 -15.69 -7.38
C VAL A 167 6.22 -16.07 -7.05
N ALA A 168 7.04 -15.10 -6.63
CA ALA A 168 8.42 -15.33 -6.23
C ALA A 168 8.51 -16.27 -5.01
N ALA A 169 7.64 -16.11 -4.02
CA ALA A 169 7.61 -16.98 -2.84
C ALA A 169 7.23 -18.43 -3.17
N GLN A 170 6.26 -18.64 -4.06
CA GLN A 170 5.90 -19.97 -4.54
C GLN A 170 7.08 -20.65 -5.26
N ILE A 171 7.77 -19.90 -6.12
CA ILE A 171 8.96 -20.37 -6.84
C ILE A 171 10.07 -20.69 -5.84
N ALA A 172 10.37 -19.78 -4.92
CA ALA A 172 11.43 -19.93 -3.91
C ALA A 172 11.20 -21.17 -3.02
N ARG A 173 9.98 -21.34 -2.49
CA ARG A 173 9.63 -22.48 -1.64
C ARG A 173 9.80 -23.80 -2.39
N ARG A 174 9.32 -23.88 -3.63
CA ARG A 174 9.45 -25.08 -4.48
C ARG A 174 10.92 -25.39 -4.79
N ASP A 175 11.65 -24.39 -5.26
CA ASP A 175 13.03 -24.56 -5.71
C ASP A 175 13.92 -24.95 -4.50
N TYR A 176 13.70 -24.33 -3.32
CA TYR A 176 14.39 -24.69 -2.07
C TYR A 176 14.03 -26.10 -1.58
N ALA A 177 12.74 -26.46 -1.53
CA ALA A 177 12.29 -27.78 -1.11
C ALA A 177 12.90 -28.89 -1.98
N SER A 178 12.86 -28.70 -3.30
CA SER A 178 13.43 -29.64 -4.28
C SER A 178 14.96 -29.76 -4.12
N LYS A 179 15.65 -28.63 -3.97
CA LYS A 179 17.11 -28.56 -3.86
C LYS A 179 17.63 -29.18 -2.56
N HIS A 180 16.90 -29.02 -1.45
CA HIS A 180 17.35 -29.41 -0.12
C HIS A 180 16.66 -30.65 0.45
N GLY A 181 15.63 -31.19 -0.22
CA GLY A 181 14.90 -32.38 0.22
C GLY A 181 14.14 -32.17 1.53
N VAL A 182 13.63 -30.95 1.77
CA VAL A 182 12.92 -30.56 3.00
C VAL A 182 11.43 -30.38 2.74
N ALA A 183 10.61 -30.50 3.78
CA ALA A 183 9.17 -30.29 3.66
C ALA A 183 8.86 -28.81 3.35
N PRO A 184 7.94 -28.50 2.41
CA PRO A 184 7.57 -27.12 2.08
C PRO A 184 7.10 -26.28 3.28
N GLU A 185 6.56 -26.92 4.31
CA GLU A 185 6.04 -26.30 5.54
C GLU A 185 7.16 -25.87 6.50
N ASP A 186 8.33 -26.50 6.41
CA ASP A 186 9.53 -26.17 7.19
C ASP A 186 10.28 -24.94 6.65
N ILE A 187 9.86 -24.46 5.47
CA ILE A 187 10.45 -23.30 4.81
C ILE A 187 9.67 -22.04 5.23
N GLY A 188 10.38 -21.03 5.74
CA GLY A 188 9.78 -19.73 6.04
C GLY A 188 10.18 -18.71 4.99
N ILE A 189 9.26 -18.19 4.19
CA ILE A 189 9.55 -17.13 3.20
C ILE A 189 9.28 -15.76 3.83
N PHE A 190 10.31 -14.93 3.94
CA PHE A 190 10.22 -13.60 4.55
C PHE A 190 10.47 -12.50 3.51
N PHE A 191 9.42 -11.72 3.23
CA PHE A 191 9.50 -10.61 2.28
C PHE A 191 10.16 -9.38 2.91
N ILE A 192 11.27 -8.92 2.34
CA ILE A 192 11.93 -7.69 2.79
C ILE A 192 11.27 -6.52 2.06
N THR A 193 10.42 -5.80 2.78
CA THR A 193 9.38 -4.99 2.16
C THR A 193 9.60 -3.47 2.30
N PRO A 194 9.35 -2.68 1.23
CA PRO A 194 9.29 -1.23 1.31
C PRO A 194 7.93 -0.71 1.83
N CYS A 195 6.95 -1.58 2.08
CA CYS A 195 5.54 -1.20 2.14
C CYS A 195 4.80 -1.84 3.33
N ALA A 196 4.10 -1.01 4.10
CA ALA A 196 3.24 -1.47 5.20
C ALA A 196 2.09 -2.36 4.69
N ALA A 197 1.42 -1.97 3.59
CA ALA A 197 0.29 -2.73 3.05
C ALA A 197 0.65 -4.15 2.60
N LYS A 198 1.93 -4.43 2.29
CA LYS A 198 2.38 -5.79 1.93
C LYS A 198 2.30 -6.73 3.13
N MET A 199 2.61 -6.25 4.34
CA MET A 199 2.41 -7.06 5.55
C MET A 199 0.93 -7.37 5.77
N THR A 200 0.05 -6.40 5.52
CA THR A 200 -1.38 -6.68 5.57
C THR A 200 -1.81 -7.65 4.48
N SER A 201 -1.26 -7.58 3.26
CA SER A 201 -1.58 -8.54 2.19
C SER A 201 -1.11 -9.97 2.49
N ILE A 202 -0.10 -10.15 3.35
CA ILE A 202 0.29 -11.48 3.83
C ILE A 202 -0.74 -12.03 4.81
N ARG A 203 -1.17 -11.21 5.78
CA ARG A 203 -2.11 -11.61 6.85
C ARG A 203 -3.58 -11.60 6.44
N SER A 204 -3.94 -10.79 5.44
CA SER A 204 -5.29 -10.62 4.89
C SER A 204 -5.17 -10.39 3.39
N PRO A 205 -4.96 -11.47 2.61
CA PRO A 205 -4.66 -11.37 1.19
C PRO A 205 -5.84 -10.90 0.33
N ILE A 206 -5.54 -10.50 -0.89
CA ILE A 206 -6.52 -9.98 -1.87
C ILE A 206 -6.48 -10.87 -3.09
N GLY A 207 -7.61 -11.45 -3.44
CA GLY A 207 -7.73 -12.39 -4.55
C GLY A 207 -7.16 -13.78 -4.26
N HIS A 208 -6.76 -14.08 -3.02
CA HIS A 208 -6.40 -15.44 -2.67
C HIS A 208 -6.64 -15.81 -1.21
N ALA A 209 -6.92 -17.09 -0.96
CA ALA A 209 -7.27 -17.60 0.37
C ALA A 209 -6.10 -17.51 1.37
N LYS A 210 -4.87 -17.73 0.91
CA LYS A 210 -3.66 -17.74 1.74
C LYS A 210 -2.47 -17.15 0.97
N SER A 211 -1.63 -16.38 1.65
CA SER A 211 -0.35 -15.92 1.09
C SER A 211 0.67 -17.07 1.03
N ALA A 212 1.51 -17.06 0.00
CA ALA A 212 2.68 -17.93 -0.12
C ALA A 212 3.87 -17.44 0.72
N VAL A 213 3.77 -16.22 1.27
CA VAL A 213 4.76 -15.57 2.12
C VAL A 213 4.35 -15.75 3.59
N ASP A 214 5.31 -16.03 4.48
CA ASP A 214 5.04 -16.33 5.89
C ASP A 214 5.18 -15.10 6.80
N GLY A 215 5.98 -14.12 6.38
CA GLY A 215 6.18 -12.87 7.10
C GLY A 215 6.81 -11.78 6.23
N ALA A 216 6.85 -10.57 6.74
CA ALA A 216 7.56 -9.46 6.10
C ALA A 216 8.36 -8.65 7.11
N ILE A 217 9.58 -8.27 6.73
CA ILE A 217 10.49 -7.46 7.52
C ILE A 217 10.70 -6.14 6.78
N SER A 218 10.65 -5.02 7.51
CA SER A 218 10.83 -3.70 6.90
C SER A 218 12.22 -3.52 6.31
N ILE A 219 12.33 -2.84 5.17
CA ILE A 219 13.62 -2.46 4.60
C ILE A 219 14.42 -1.58 5.58
N LEU A 220 13.77 -0.67 6.32
CA LEU A 220 14.39 0.15 7.37
C LEU A 220 15.15 -0.68 8.41
N GLU A 221 14.54 -1.76 8.91
CA GLU A 221 15.18 -2.66 9.88
C GLU A 221 16.37 -3.37 9.25
N ILE A 222 16.15 -4.04 8.10
CA ILE A 222 17.21 -4.77 7.39
C ILE A 222 18.37 -3.86 7.01
N TYR A 223 18.09 -2.63 6.58
CA TYR A 223 19.10 -1.64 6.24
C TYR A 223 20.04 -1.36 7.42
N GLY A 224 19.50 -1.19 8.63
CA GLY A 224 20.30 -0.95 9.83
C GLY A 224 21.30 -2.08 10.13
N HIS A 225 20.96 -3.31 9.79
CA HIS A 225 21.83 -4.49 9.96
C HIS A 225 22.82 -4.68 8.81
N ILE A 226 22.42 -4.37 7.57
CA ILE A 226 23.24 -4.60 6.37
C ILE A 226 24.21 -3.47 6.08
N ALA A 227 23.83 -2.20 6.29
CA ALA A 227 24.65 -1.05 5.91
C ALA A 227 26.09 -1.09 6.46
N PRO A 228 26.36 -1.52 7.71
CA PRO A 228 27.73 -1.67 8.23
C PRO A 228 28.56 -2.80 7.59
N LEU A 229 27.92 -3.69 6.82
CA LEU A 229 28.52 -4.87 6.21
C LEU A 229 28.86 -4.68 4.73
N VAL A 230 28.13 -3.83 4.00
CA VAL A 230 28.26 -3.68 2.52
C VAL A 230 29.70 -3.37 2.09
N GLY A 231 30.42 -2.52 2.82
CA GLY A 231 31.84 -2.21 2.51
C GLY A 231 32.86 -3.27 2.95
N LYS A 232 32.44 -4.29 3.70
CA LYS A 232 33.30 -5.35 4.25
C LYS A 232 33.15 -6.68 3.53
N ILE A 233 31.99 -6.91 2.94
CA ILE A 233 31.66 -8.12 2.19
C ILE A 233 32.28 -8.03 0.79
N LYS A 234 32.97 -9.10 0.38
CA LYS A 234 33.48 -9.20 -0.98
C LYS A 234 32.35 -9.62 -1.93
N PRO A 235 32.22 -9.00 -3.10
CA PRO A 235 31.27 -9.44 -4.12
C PRO A 235 31.51 -10.91 -4.49
N ALA A 236 30.44 -11.70 -4.52
CA ALA A 236 30.51 -13.11 -4.91
C ALA A 236 30.36 -13.30 -6.42
N GLY A 237 30.03 -12.24 -7.18
CA GLY A 237 29.84 -12.30 -8.63
C GLY A 237 28.66 -13.18 -9.06
N LYS A 238 27.68 -13.38 -8.18
CA LYS A 238 26.51 -14.20 -8.48
C LYS A 238 25.63 -13.46 -9.49
N VAL A 239 25.47 -14.06 -10.68
CA VAL A 239 24.59 -13.52 -11.71
C VAL A 239 23.14 -13.63 -11.23
N PRO A 240 22.37 -12.53 -11.23
CA PRO A 240 20.97 -12.57 -10.83
C PRO A 240 20.13 -13.43 -11.79
N GLU A 241 19.19 -14.21 -11.27
CA GLU A 241 18.29 -15.07 -12.06
C GLU A 241 17.02 -14.33 -12.53
N PHE A 242 17.14 -13.02 -12.77
CA PHE A 242 16.04 -12.16 -13.22
C PHE A 242 16.57 -11.12 -14.21
N SER A 243 15.66 -10.58 -15.02
CA SER A 243 15.99 -9.64 -16.07
C SER A 243 16.14 -8.21 -15.52
N PRO A 244 16.80 -7.29 -16.25
CA PRO A 244 16.79 -5.87 -15.92
C PRO A 244 15.36 -5.32 -15.77
N PHE A 245 14.38 -5.85 -16.51
CA PHE A 245 12.97 -5.44 -16.39
C PHE A 245 12.39 -5.84 -15.03
N GLY A 246 12.66 -7.04 -14.53
CA GLY A 246 12.26 -7.47 -13.19
C GLY A 246 12.85 -6.58 -12.09
N MET A 247 14.05 -6.04 -12.28
CA MET A 247 14.62 -5.02 -11.39
C MET A 247 13.90 -3.67 -11.52
N GLY A 248 13.52 -3.28 -12.74
CA GLY A 248 12.82 -2.04 -13.06
C GLY A 248 11.49 -1.85 -12.32
N TRP A 249 10.78 -2.93 -11.99
CA TRP A 249 9.53 -2.91 -11.19
C TRP A 249 9.67 -2.23 -9.81
N ALA A 250 10.89 -1.96 -9.32
CA ALA A 250 11.08 -1.15 -8.12
C ALA A 250 10.58 0.30 -8.27
N GLY A 251 10.61 0.84 -9.49
CA GLY A 251 10.21 2.22 -9.81
C GLY A 251 8.90 2.29 -10.59
N SER A 252 8.24 3.45 -10.50
CA SER A 252 7.05 3.79 -11.29
C SER A 252 7.37 3.76 -12.79
N GLY A 253 6.51 3.06 -13.55
CA GLY A 253 6.66 2.81 -14.98
C GLY A 253 7.44 1.53 -15.30
N GLY A 254 8.11 0.90 -14.32
CA GLY A 254 8.90 -0.29 -14.55
C GLY A 254 8.06 -1.50 -14.96
N GLU A 255 6.81 -1.58 -14.50
CA GLU A 255 5.87 -2.61 -14.94
C GLU A 255 5.41 -2.36 -16.38
N LEU A 256 5.15 -1.11 -16.77
CA LEU A 256 4.86 -0.77 -18.17
C LEU A 256 6.03 -1.06 -19.10
N ASP A 257 7.25 -0.66 -18.74
CA ASP A 257 8.45 -0.91 -19.54
C ASP A 257 8.66 -2.41 -19.76
N ALA A 258 8.39 -3.21 -18.72
CA ALA A 258 8.45 -4.65 -18.78
C ALA A 258 7.29 -5.24 -19.61
N ALA A 259 6.05 -4.85 -19.40
CA ALA A 259 4.89 -5.43 -20.09
C ALA A 259 4.74 -4.93 -21.54
N ALA A 260 5.24 -3.73 -21.84
CA ALA A 260 5.15 -3.02 -23.12
C ALA A 260 3.72 -3.00 -23.75
N PRO A 261 2.66 -2.59 -23.02
CA PRO A 261 1.35 -2.34 -23.61
C PRO A 261 1.39 -1.20 -24.64
N ARG A 262 0.44 -1.17 -25.58
CA ARG A 262 0.43 -0.18 -26.67
C ARG A 262 -0.02 1.20 -26.21
N ASN A 263 -1.16 1.29 -25.55
CA ASN A 263 -1.66 2.53 -24.98
C ASN A 263 -1.82 2.35 -23.47
N SER A 264 -1.02 3.05 -22.66
CA SER A 264 -1.00 2.82 -21.21
C SER A 264 -0.51 4.04 -20.47
N ILE A 265 -0.80 4.07 -19.17
CA ILE A 265 -0.37 5.14 -18.28
C ILE A 265 0.20 4.56 -16.98
N ALA A 266 1.30 5.14 -16.50
CA ALA A 266 1.85 4.89 -15.19
C ALA A 266 1.64 6.14 -14.33
N VAL A 267 1.03 5.94 -13.17
CA VAL A 267 0.67 7.02 -12.25
C VAL A 267 1.17 6.65 -10.86
N ASP A 268 1.92 7.56 -10.25
CA ASP A 268 2.44 7.38 -8.90
C ASP A 268 2.09 8.52 -7.95
N GLY A 269 2.10 8.20 -6.66
CA GLY A 269 1.56 9.05 -5.60
C GLY A 269 0.05 8.86 -5.46
N ILE A 270 -0.41 8.56 -4.25
CA ILE A 270 -1.80 8.16 -4.01
C ILE A 270 -2.81 9.21 -4.45
N ASP A 271 -2.51 10.51 -4.29
CA ASP A 271 -3.40 11.59 -4.70
C ASP A 271 -3.56 11.67 -6.23
N ASN A 272 -2.47 11.45 -6.98
CA ASN A 272 -2.51 11.42 -8.44
C ASN A 272 -3.28 10.18 -8.93
N VAL A 273 -3.05 9.03 -8.30
CA VAL A 273 -3.77 7.79 -8.62
C VAL A 273 -5.26 7.94 -8.34
N ILE A 274 -5.66 8.56 -7.22
CA ILE A 274 -7.06 8.84 -6.89
C ILE A 274 -7.74 9.66 -7.98
N ARG A 275 -7.10 10.73 -8.45
CA ARG A 275 -7.66 11.58 -9.51
C ARG A 275 -7.90 10.79 -10.80
N VAL A 276 -6.94 9.97 -11.20
CA VAL A 276 -7.07 9.16 -12.42
C VAL A 276 -8.12 8.06 -12.24
N LEU A 277 -8.18 7.39 -11.08
CA LEU A 277 -9.23 6.41 -10.79
C LEU A 277 -10.62 7.05 -10.79
N GLU A 278 -10.77 8.26 -10.27
CA GLU A 278 -12.02 9.00 -10.27
C GLU A 278 -12.44 9.41 -11.69
N GLU A 279 -11.51 9.85 -12.54
CA GLU A 279 -11.78 10.12 -13.96
C GLU A 279 -12.09 8.83 -14.74
N MET A 280 -11.49 7.70 -14.38
CA MET A 280 -11.80 6.38 -14.96
C MET A 280 -13.21 5.91 -14.56
N ASP A 281 -13.57 6.00 -13.28
CA ASP A 281 -14.88 5.62 -12.75
C ASP A 281 -16.00 6.47 -13.36
N ASN A 282 -15.73 7.77 -13.57
CA ASN A 282 -16.62 8.71 -14.26
C ASN A 282 -16.59 8.60 -15.81
N ASN A 283 -15.84 7.65 -16.39
CA ASN A 283 -15.66 7.48 -17.83
C ASN A 283 -15.17 8.74 -18.58
N THR A 284 -14.43 9.63 -17.90
CA THR A 284 -13.90 10.88 -18.47
C THR A 284 -12.57 10.66 -19.19
N ILE A 285 -11.70 9.77 -18.68
CA ILE A 285 -10.53 9.28 -19.42
C ILE A 285 -10.82 7.87 -19.93
N THR A 286 -10.69 7.67 -21.23
CA THR A 286 -10.90 6.37 -21.89
C THR A 286 -9.82 6.12 -22.95
N GLY A 287 -9.83 4.93 -23.56
CA GLY A 287 -9.05 4.63 -24.76
C GLY A 287 -7.67 4.02 -24.53
N PHE A 288 -7.25 3.78 -23.29
CA PHE A 288 -5.99 3.11 -22.95
C PHE A 288 -6.20 1.65 -22.50
N ASP A 289 -5.19 0.82 -22.74
CA ASP A 289 -5.23 -0.63 -22.57
C ASP A 289 -4.85 -1.08 -21.15
N TYR A 290 -4.00 -0.30 -20.48
CA TYR A 290 -3.39 -0.67 -19.20
C TYR A 290 -3.09 0.53 -18.28
N PHE A 291 -3.32 0.34 -16.99
CA PHE A 291 -3.10 1.29 -15.91
C PHE A 291 -2.13 0.70 -14.87
N GLU A 292 -0.93 1.26 -14.76
CA GLU A 292 0.00 1.00 -13.65
C GLU A 292 -0.21 2.08 -12.57
N GLY A 293 -0.78 1.69 -11.43
CA GLY A 293 -0.98 2.58 -10.29
C GLY A 293 -0.04 2.26 -9.12
N SER A 294 0.75 3.24 -8.69
CA SER A 294 1.64 3.14 -7.53
C SER A 294 1.25 4.14 -6.44
N ALA A 295 0.96 3.67 -5.23
CA ALA A 295 0.52 4.57 -4.15
C ALA A 295 1.62 5.51 -3.63
N CYS A 296 2.88 5.17 -3.84
CA CYS A 296 4.03 5.94 -3.34
C CYS A 296 4.70 6.71 -4.49
N LEU A 297 5.22 7.90 -4.21
CA LEU A 297 5.90 8.74 -5.21
C LEU A 297 7.15 8.05 -5.78
N GLY A 298 7.21 7.95 -7.10
CA GLY A 298 8.26 7.25 -7.83
C GLY A 298 8.17 5.72 -7.78
N GLY A 299 7.08 5.14 -7.27
CA GLY A 299 6.88 3.69 -7.16
C GLY A 299 7.30 3.11 -5.81
N CYS A 300 7.67 1.82 -5.78
CA CYS A 300 8.03 1.14 -4.53
C CYS A 300 9.28 1.74 -3.84
N VAL A 301 10.17 2.40 -4.60
CA VAL A 301 11.29 3.20 -4.05
C VAL A 301 10.87 4.35 -3.14
N GLY A 302 9.63 4.85 -3.27
CA GLY A 302 9.04 5.83 -2.35
C GLY A 302 8.27 5.24 -1.17
N GLY A 303 8.38 3.92 -0.97
CA GLY A 303 7.70 3.21 0.11
C GLY A 303 8.02 3.77 1.51
N PRO A 304 7.06 3.76 2.44
CA PRO A 304 7.24 4.36 3.76
C PRO A 304 8.23 3.60 4.66
N LEU A 305 8.66 2.40 4.24
CA LEU A 305 9.60 1.56 4.98
C LEU A 305 11.00 1.53 4.36
N ASN A 306 11.30 2.48 3.47
CA ASN A 306 12.63 2.67 2.89
C ASN A 306 13.47 3.63 3.73
N PHE A 307 14.80 3.51 3.61
CA PHE A 307 15.76 4.38 4.29
C PHE A 307 16.21 5.55 3.39
N GLU A 308 16.54 5.25 2.13
CA GLU A 308 17.15 6.22 1.22
C GLU A 308 16.11 7.14 0.60
N ASN A 309 16.54 8.33 0.18
CA ASN A 309 15.73 9.20 -0.66
C ASN A 309 15.27 8.47 -1.94
N ASN A 310 13.98 8.57 -2.27
CA ASN A 310 13.37 7.84 -3.38
C ASN A 310 14.02 8.14 -4.75
N TYR A 311 14.45 9.38 -5.01
CA TYR A 311 15.11 9.74 -6.26
C TYR A 311 16.52 9.13 -6.37
N LEU A 312 17.28 9.14 -5.26
CA LEU A 312 18.59 8.49 -5.20
C LEU A 312 18.48 6.97 -5.30
N ALA A 313 17.46 6.39 -4.65
CA ALA A 313 17.18 4.97 -4.76
C ALA A 313 16.80 4.56 -6.19
N ARG A 314 15.96 5.36 -6.86
CA ARG A 314 15.62 5.16 -8.28
C ARG A 314 16.85 5.22 -9.17
N ASN A 315 17.72 6.21 -8.99
CA ASN A 315 18.97 6.33 -9.74
C ASN A 315 19.88 5.11 -9.53
N THR A 316 19.98 4.62 -8.30
CA THR A 316 20.78 3.41 -7.99
C THR A 316 20.21 2.19 -8.69
N ILE A 317 18.88 2.00 -8.65
CA ILE A 317 18.19 0.91 -9.36
C ILE A 317 18.43 1.00 -10.88
N GLN A 318 18.38 2.19 -11.47
CA GLN A 318 18.68 2.41 -12.88
C GLN A 318 20.12 1.99 -13.20
N THR A 319 21.08 2.41 -12.37
CA THR A 319 22.50 2.08 -12.54
C THR A 319 22.74 0.57 -12.49
N ILE A 320 22.06 -0.13 -11.58
CA ILE A 320 22.13 -1.59 -11.48
C ILE A 320 21.55 -2.24 -12.74
N GLN A 321 20.37 -1.81 -13.21
CA GLN A 321 19.76 -2.30 -14.46
C GLN A 321 20.67 -2.09 -15.67
N ASP A 322 21.37 -0.96 -15.72
CA ASP A 322 22.25 -0.64 -16.83
C ASP A 322 23.47 -1.56 -16.89
N ALA A 323 23.99 -1.95 -15.72
CA ALA A 323 25.10 -2.88 -15.58
C ALA A 323 24.71 -4.36 -15.76
N MET A 324 23.42 -4.70 -15.61
CA MET A 324 22.94 -6.08 -15.78
C MET A 324 23.00 -6.54 -17.24
N PRO A 325 23.17 -7.87 -17.49
CA PRO A 325 23.04 -8.44 -18.81
C PRO A 325 21.69 -8.09 -19.44
N LYS A 326 21.69 -7.66 -20.71
CA LYS A 326 20.49 -7.24 -21.46
C LYS A 326 19.64 -8.45 -21.88
N THR A 327 19.04 -9.09 -20.88
CA THR A 327 18.16 -10.25 -20.99
C THR A 327 16.69 -9.82 -20.98
N GLN A 328 15.85 -10.60 -21.63
CA GLN A 328 14.39 -10.40 -21.65
C GLN A 328 13.70 -11.38 -20.68
N PRO A 329 12.52 -11.06 -20.12
CA PRO A 329 11.79 -11.97 -19.24
C PRO A 329 11.56 -13.36 -19.88
N GLU A 330 11.25 -13.44 -21.18
CA GLU A 330 11.07 -14.71 -21.91
C GLU A 330 12.29 -15.63 -21.93
N GLN A 331 13.49 -15.07 -21.75
CA GLN A 331 14.74 -15.84 -21.78
C GLN A 331 15.03 -16.52 -20.44
N LEU A 332 14.45 -16.03 -19.35
CA LEU A 332 14.73 -16.49 -17.98
C LEU A 332 13.55 -17.24 -17.37
N VAL A 333 12.32 -16.86 -17.70
CA VAL A 333 11.11 -17.48 -17.15
C VAL A 333 10.88 -18.86 -17.78
N ARG A 334 10.68 -19.87 -16.94
CA ARG A 334 10.44 -21.24 -17.39
C ARG A 334 8.96 -21.39 -17.79
N SER A 335 8.66 -22.13 -18.85
CA SER A 335 7.27 -22.36 -19.29
C SER A 335 6.39 -22.98 -18.20
N ALA A 336 6.98 -23.83 -17.35
CA ALA A 336 6.31 -24.44 -16.20
C ALA A 336 5.93 -23.43 -15.09
N GLU A 337 6.45 -22.20 -15.10
CA GLU A 337 6.07 -21.11 -14.19
C GLU A 337 4.86 -20.33 -14.71
N LEU A 338 4.64 -20.30 -16.05
CA LEU A 338 3.49 -19.65 -16.69
C LEU A 338 2.25 -20.54 -16.81
N ALA A 339 2.44 -21.87 -16.79
CA ALA A 339 1.36 -22.85 -16.95
C ALA A 339 0.63 -23.19 -15.64
N ARG A 340 0.94 -22.52 -14.53
CA ARG A 340 0.41 -22.88 -13.20
C ARG A 340 -0.80 -22.05 -12.82
N ASP A 341 -1.81 -22.73 -12.28
CA ASP A 341 -3.01 -22.11 -11.71
C ASP A 341 -2.69 -21.13 -10.57
N SER A 342 -1.52 -21.27 -9.93
CA SER A 342 -1.09 -20.45 -8.80
C SER A 342 -0.68 -19.02 -9.16
N LEU A 343 -0.65 -18.67 -10.45
CA LEU A 343 -0.39 -17.31 -10.95
C LEU A 343 -1.62 -16.39 -10.85
N TYR A 344 -2.81 -16.98 -10.90
CA TYR A 344 -4.09 -16.28 -10.90
C TYR A 344 -4.67 -16.23 -9.48
N PHE A 345 -5.63 -15.33 -9.28
CA PHE A 345 -6.46 -15.29 -8.09
C PHE A 345 -7.29 -16.57 -7.98
N ASP A 346 -7.40 -17.08 -6.76
CA ASP A 346 -8.29 -18.19 -6.41
C ASP A 346 -9.56 -17.71 -5.68
N GLN A 347 -9.67 -16.39 -5.45
CA GLN A 347 -10.83 -15.73 -4.88
C GLN A 347 -11.16 -14.44 -5.64
N GLU A 348 -12.42 -14.06 -5.62
CA GLU A 348 -12.85 -12.74 -6.12
C GLU A 348 -12.42 -11.63 -5.17
N ILE A 349 -12.31 -10.42 -5.71
CA ILE A 349 -12.07 -9.20 -4.92
C ILE A 349 -13.45 -8.59 -4.60
N PRO A 350 -13.94 -8.66 -3.34
CA PRO A 350 -15.23 -8.09 -3.01
C PRO A 350 -15.15 -6.55 -2.90
N PRO A 351 -16.25 -5.82 -3.18
CA PRO A 351 -16.35 -4.42 -2.79
C PRO A 351 -16.33 -4.27 -1.27
N ASN A 352 -15.92 -3.11 -0.78
CA ASN A 352 -15.89 -2.80 0.65
C ASN A 352 -17.07 -1.88 1.02
N ASP A 353 -17.82 -2.30 2.02
CA ASP A 353 -19.02 -1.61 2.50
C ASP A 353 -18.76 -0.46 3.50
N SER A 354 -17.49 -0.12 3.77
CA SER A 354 -17.08 0.90 4.75
C SER A 354 -17.67 2.31 4.54
N MET A 355 -18.14 2.60 3.33
CA MET A 355 -18.77 3.87 2.95
C MET A 355 -20.31 3.81 3.00
N LYS A 356 -20.92 2.64 3.28
CA LYS A 356 -22.37 2.53 3.45
C LYS A 356 -22.82 3.34 4.67
N LEU A 357 -23.79 4.23 4.46
CA LEU A 357 -24.42 5.02 5.52
C LEU A 357 -25.49 4.23 6.28
N HIS A 358 -26.16 3.29 5.61
CA HIS A 358 -27.23 2.48 6.16
C HIS A 358 -27.39 1.16 5.38
N GLU A 359 -27.98 0.13 6.00
CA GLU A 359 -28.25 -1.17 5.36
C GLU A 359 -29.34 -1.10 4.30
N SER A 360 -30.35 -0.24 4.51
CA SER A 360 -31.42 0.00 3.54
C SER A 360 -31.14 1.23 2.70
N ILE A 361 -31.53 1.19 1.43
CA ILE A 361 -31.43 2.33 0.50
C ILE A 361 -32.20 3.53 1.05
N ALA A 362 -33.40 3.33 1.59
CA ALA A 362 -34.22 4.41 2.15
C ALA A 362 -33.50 5.13 3.31
N GLY A 363 -32.94 4.38 4.27
CA GLY A 363 -32.19 4.98 5.37
C GLY A 363 -30.86 5.59 4.94
N ALA A 364 -30.26 5.10 3.84
CA ALA A 364 -29.05 5.72 3.27
C ALA A 364 -29.37 7.07 2.63
N ILE A 365 -30.51 7.19 1.94
CA ILE A 365 -31.01 8.46 1.37
C ILE A 365 -31.31 9.44 2.50
N GLU A 366 -32.04 9.04 3.54
CA GLU A 366 -32.37 9.89 4.68
C GLU A 366 -31.11 10.45 5.36
N ARG A 367 -30.14 9.59 5.65
CA ARG A 367 -28.84 10.00 6.23
C ARG A 367 -28.05 10.91 5.29
N MET A 368 -28.15 10.70 3.98
CA MET A 368 -27.48 11.56 3.00
C MET A 368 -28.11 12.94 2.93
N GLU A 369 -29.44 13.03 3.00
CA GLU A 369 -30.16 14.30 3.09
C GLU A 369 -29.81 15.06 4.38
N GLU A 370 -29.76 14.37 5.51
CA GLU A 370 -29.33 14.94 6.78
C GLU A 370 -27.90 15.46 6.73
N MET A 371 -26.98 14.66 6.18
CA MET A 371 -25.59 15.05 6.01
C MET A 371 -25.46 16.30 5.12
N ASN A 372 -26.23 16.40 4.03
CA ASN A 372 -26.22 17.58 3.16
C ASN A 372 -26.72 18.83 3.89
N ARG A 373 -27.77 18.73 4.72
CA ARG A 373 -28.23 19.85 5.55
C ARG A 373 -27.13 20.35 6.48
N ILE A 374 -26.45 19.43 7.18
CA ILE A 374 -25.35 19.79 8.09
C ILE A 374 -24.21 20.46 7.30
N ILE A 375 -23.87 19.96 6.11
CA ILE A 375 -22.82 20.55 5.26
C ILE A 375 -23.12 22.00 4.89
N GLU A 376 -24.38 22.34 4.62
CA GLU A 376 -24.79 23.73 4.31
C GLU A 376 -24.59 24.70 5.49
N GLU A 377 -24.67 24.20 6.73
CA GLU A 377 -24.43 24.99 7.94
C GLU A 377 -22.95 25.08 8.32
N LEU A 378 -22.13 24.14 7.83
CA LEU A 378 -20.70 24.10 8.10
C LEU A 378 -19.94 25.17 7.29
N PRO A 379 -18.81 25.68 7.80
CA PRO A 379 -18.06 26.75 7.14
C PRO A 379 -17.37 26.33 5.83
N GLY A 380 -17.26 25.03 5.54
CA GLY A 380 -16.64 24.53 4.30
C GLY A 380 -15.11 24.68 4.22
N TYR A 381 -14.42 24.96 5.34
CA TYR A 381 -12.97 25.21 5.34
C TYR A 381 -12.08 23.97 5.35
N ASP A 382 -12.65 22.79 5.66
CA ASP A 382 -11.91 21.52 5.78
C ASP A 382 -10.65 21.63 6.67
N CYS A 383 -10.76 22.41 7.74
CA CYS A 383 -9.60 22.78 8.57
C CYS A 383 -9.07 21.65 9.46
N GLY A 384 -9.87 20.59 9.70
CA GLY A 384 -9.52 19.45 10.56
C GLY A 384 -9.67 19.68 12.07
N SER A 385 -10.13 20.86 12.51
CA SER A 385 -10.12 21.24 13.94
C SER A 385 -11.08 20.43 14.83
N CYS A 386 -12.18 19.93 14.25
CA CYS A 386 -13.14 19.06 14.94
C CYS A 386 -12.68 17.59 15.03
N GLY A 387 -11.53 17.26 14.44
CA GLY A 387 -11.04 15.87 14.42
C GLY A 387 -11.42 15.07 13.17
N SER A 388 -12.14 15.66 12.22
CA SER A 388 -12.51 15.02 10.95
C SER A 388 -11.81 15.70 9.76
N PRO A 389 -11.42 14.97 8.71
CA PRO A 389 -10.63 15.52 7.59
C PRO A 389 -11.30 16.63 6.79
N THR A 390 -12.60 16.49 6.53
CA THR A 390 -13.41 17.42 5.76
C THR A 390 -14.72 17.74 6.49
N CYS A 391 -15.36 18.86 6.15
CA CYS A 391 -16.69 19.20 6.67
C CYS A 391 -17.71 18.11 6.31
N ARG A 392 -17.56 17.49 5.14
CA ARG A 392 -18.36 16.33 4.73
C ARG A 392 -18.15 15.13 5.65
N SER A 393 -16.89 14.77 5.94
CA SER A 393 -16.59 13.67 6.86
C SER A 393 -17.05 13.96 8.30
N PHE A 394 -17.05 15.22 8.72
CA PHE A 394 -17.57 15.66 10.01
C PHE A 394 -19.10 15.53 10.06
N ALA A 395 -19.80 15.95 9.00
CA ALA A 395 -21.24 15.75 8.88
C ALA A 395 -21.60 14.25 8.91
N GLU A 396 -20.80 13.40 8.26
CA GLU A 396 -20.94 11.95 8.38
C GLU A 396 -20.80 11.48 9.83
N ASP A 397 -19.80 11.97 10.57
CA ASP A 397 -19.58 11.60 11.97
C ASP A 397 -20.77 12.03 12.85
N ILE A 398 -21.38 13.19 12.61
CA ILE A 398 -22.58 13.65 13.31
C ILE A 398 -23.77 12.73 13.03
N VAL A 399 -24.06 12.42 11.76
CA VAL A 399 -25.17 11.53 11.36
C VAL A 399 -24.98 10.11 11.89
N ARG A 400 -23.73 9.68 12.09
CA ARG A 400 -23.40 8.39 12.72
C ARG A 400 -23.45 8.43 14.24
N GLY A 401 -23.62 9.60 14.86
CA GLY A 401 -23.64 9.78 16.32
C GLY A 401 -22.25 9.77 16.97
N ASN A 402 -21.18 9.91 16.19
CA ASN A 402 -19.80 9.91 16.65
C ASN A 402 -19.31 11.32 17.06
N SER A 403 -20.05 12.37 16.69
CA SER A 403 -19.68 13.77 16.98
C SER A 403 -20.93 14.64 17.12
N SER A 404 -20.76 15.83 17.69
CA SER A 404 -21.79 16.87 17.83
C SER A 404 -21.47 18.07 16.94
N GLU A 405 -22.48 18.78 16.46
CA GLU A 405 -22.31 20.05 15.70
C GLU A 405 -21.41 21.06 16.43
N HIS A 406 -21.45 21.07 17.76
CA HIS A 406 -20.65 21.96 18.60
C HIS A 406 -19.16 21.58 18.69
N ASP A 407 -18.75 20.42 18.16
CA ASP A 407 -17.33 20.08 18.00
C ASP A 407 -16.66 20.93 16.91
N CYS A 408 -17.46 21.53 16.01
CA CYS A 408 -16.97 22.56 15.11
C CYS A 408 -16.71 23.86 15.87
N ILE A 409 -15.43 24.24 15.97
CA ILE A 409 -15.01 25.46 16.70
C ILE A 409 -15.67 26.74 16.18
N TYR A 410 -16.03 26.80 14.90
CA TYR A 410 -16.71 27.95 14.30
C TYR A 410 -18.17 28.03 14.74
N ILE A 411 -18.90 26.91 14.67
CA ILE A 411 -20.29 26.81 15.17
C ILE A 411 -20.33 27.09 16.67
N LEU A 412 -19.40 26.51 17.44
CA LEU A 412 -19.29 26.75 18.88
C LEU A 412 -19.06 28.23 19.18
N LYS A 413 -18.15 28.88 18.46
CA LYS A 413 -17.84 30.30 18.66
C LYS A 413 -19.05 31.19 18.38
N ASP A 414 -19.81 30.91 17.33
CA ASP A 414 -21.00 31.70 17.00
C ASP A 414 -22.14 31.44 18.00
N THR A 415 -22.30 30.19 18.45
CA THR A 415 -23.22 29.83 19.54
C THR A 415 -22.88 30.58 20.83
N LEU A 416 -21.59 30.63 21.21
CA LEU A 416 -21.12 31.33 22.40
C LEU A 416 -21.35 32.85 22.32
N LYS A 417 -21.17 33.47 21.15
CA LYS A 417 -21.49 34.89 20.95
C LYS A 417 -22.98 35.17 21.19
N VAL A 418 -23.86 34.33 20.64
CA VAL A 418 -25.31 34.47 20.82
C VAL A 418 -25.69 34.29 22.29
N MET A 419 -25.13 33.30 22.97
CA MET A 419 -25.35 33.08 24.40
C MET A 419 -24.87 34.26 25.25
N ALA A 420 -23.67 34.77 24.97
CA ALA A 420 -23.11 35.94 25.66
C ALA A 420 -24.00 37.17 25.47
N GLN A 421 -24.50 37.42 24.26
CA GLN A 421 -25.42 38.52 23.98
C GLN A 421 -26.74 38.36 24.76
N LYS A 422 -27.33 37.16 24.76
CA LYS A 422 -28.55 36.89 25.54
C LYS A 422 -28.33 37.12 27.05
N MET A 423 -27.18 36.74 27.60
CA MET A 423 -26.85 37.01 29.01
C MET A 423 -26.80 38.52 29.29
N VAL A 424 -26.23 39.31 28.38
CA VAL A 424 -26.21 40.78 28.48
C VAL A 424 -27.64 41.34 28.43
N ASP A 425 -28.46 40.87 27.49
CA ASP A 425 -29.83 41.37 27.32
C ASP A 425 -30.71 41.06 28.55
N ILE A 426 -30.59 39.85 29.10
CA ILE A 426 -31.27 39.46 30.35
C ILE A 426 -30.86 40.39 31.50
N SER A 427 -29.57 40.70 31.64
CA SER A 427 -29.09 41.60 32.70
C SER A 427 -29.63 43.03 32.61
N LYS A 428 -29.94 43.49 31.39
CA LYS A 428 -30.51 44.82 31.14
C LYS A 428 -32.04 44.86 31.26
N THR A 429 -32.68 43.70 31.28
CA THR A 429 -34.13 43.60 31.41
C THR A 429 -34.51 43.87 32.86
N LYS A 430 -34.93 45.10 33.16
CA LYS A 430 -35.56 45.42 34.44
C LYS A 430 -36.92 44.70 34.47
N ARG A 431 -37.08 43.74 35.37
CA ARG A 431 -38.43 43.29 35.78
C ARG A 431 -39.13 44.50 36.40
N GLU A 432 -40.18 44.99 35.77
CA GLU A 432 -41.20 45.82 36.41
C GLU A 432 -42.07 44.99 37.35
#